data_AF-A0A3N4GCH6-F1
#
_entry.id   AF-A0A3N4GCH6-F1
#
_cell.length_a   1.000
_cell.length_b   1.000
_cell.length_c   1.000
_cell.angle_alpha   90.00
_cell.angle_beta   90.00
_cell.angle_gamma   90.00
#
_symmetry.space_group_name_H-M   'P 1'
#
loop_
_entity.id
_entity.type
_entity.pdbx_description
1 polymer ?
#
loop_
_entity_poly.entity_id
_entity_poly.type
_entity_poly.pdbx_seq_one_letter_code
_entity_poly.pdbx_strand_id
1 'polypeptide(L)'
;MPEEDIMDHGGHGYIGNKDDYLRRLRRIEGQARGLQRMVDEEKYCIDILTQVSAMTKALHAVSLGLLEEHMNHCVVRAAQEGDAEGKAKVDEAVQAIARLVKS
;
A
#
# COMPACT_ATOMS: atom_id res chain seq x y z
N MET A 1 -13.24 -9.58 -29.30
CA MET A 1 -12.40 -9.09 -28.20
C MET A 1 -13.18 -9.39 -26.93
N PRO A 2 -12.77 -10.34 -26.09
CA PRO A 2 -13.55 -10.67 -24.91
C PRO A 2 -13.39 -9.56 -23.86
N GLU A 3 -14.51 -9.22 -23.24
CA GLU A 3 -14.68 -8.22 -22.20
C GLU A 3 -13.90 -8.63 -20.94
N GLU A 4 -13.06 -7.75 -20.43
CA GLU A 4 -12.33 -7.96 -19.17
C GLU A 4 -13.32 -7.95 -18.01
N ASP A 5 -13.31 -9.05 -17.27
CA ASP A 5 -14.03 -9.32 -16.03
C ASP A 5 -13.53 -8.35 -14.95
N ILE A 6 -14.17 -7.18 -14.84
CA ILE A 6 -13.96 -6.24 -13.74
C ILE A 6 -14.60 -6.86 -12.50
N MET A 7 -13.82 -7.67 -11.78
CA MET A 7 -14.19 -8.16 -10.46
C MET A 7 -14.44 -6.96 -9.54
N ASP A 8 -15.73 -6.66 -9.31
CA ASP A 8 -16.20 -5.69 -8.33
C ASP A 8 -15.76 -6.13 -6.93
N HIS A 9 -14.63 -5.61 -6.46
CA HIS A 9 -14.21 -5.70 -5.07
C HIS A 9 -15.11 -4.80 -4.22
N GLY A 10 -16.28 -5.35 -3.90
CA GLY A 10 -17.34 -4.69 -3.15
C GLY A 10 -16.83 -3.90 -1.95
N GLY A 11 -17.14 -2.60 -1.95
CA GLY A 11 -16.92 -1.67 -0.84
C GLY A 11 -15.46 -1.30 -0.66
N HIS A 12 -15.02 -0.25 -1.36
CA HIS A 12 -13.69 0.37 -1.22
C HIS A 12 -13.28 0.55 0.26
N GLY A 13 -12.50 -0.41 0.78
CA GLY A 13 -12.14 -0.43 2.19
C GLY A 13 -11.32 0.77 2.65
N TYR A 14 -10.73 1.53 1.73
CA TYR A 14 -9.94 2.71 2.06
C TYR A 14 -10.76 3.98 2.36
N ILE A 15 -12.09 3.98 2.20
CA ILE A 15 -12.91 5.21 2.23
C ILE A 15 -12.86 5.93 3.58
N GLY A 16 -12.68 5.21 4.71
CA GLY A 16 -12.58 5.84 6.04
C GLY A 16 -11.35 6.73 6.24
N ASN A 17 -10.24 6.43 5.56
CA ASN A 17 -8.94 7.09 5.74
C ASN A 17 -8.35 7.65 4.43
N LYS A 18 -9.19 7.86 3.42
CA LYS A 18 -8.77 8.31 2.07
C LYS A 18 -7.90 9.56 2.11
N ASP A 19 -8.30 10.58 2.89
CA ASP A 19 -7.58 11.85 2.96
C ASP A 19 -6.19 11.72 3.59
N ASP A 20 -6.02 10.80 4.54
CA ASP A 20 -4.74 10.53 5.17
C ASP A 20 -3.79 9.79 4.22
N TYR A 21 -4.29 8.83 3.44
CA TYR A 21 -3.49 8.19 2.38
C TYR A 21 -3.09 9.20 1.31
N LEU A 22 -4.00 10.05 0.86
CA LEU A 22 -3.68 11.12 -0.10
C LEU A 22 -2.64 12.09 0.47
N ARG A 23 -2.72 12.45 1.75
CA ARG A 23 -1.72 13.30 2.41
C ARG A 23 -0.34 12.64 2.44
N ARG A 24 -0.26 11.35 2.77
CA ARG A 24 1.00 10.58 2.76
C ARG A 24 1.59 10.48 1.36
N LEU A 25 0.76 10.17 0.35
CA LEU A 25 1.18 10.08 -1.04
C LEU A 25 1.70 11.42 -1.59
N ARG A 26 1.02 12.55 -1.30
CA ARG A 26 1.51 13.90 -1.65
C ARG A 26 2.87 14.22 -1.03
N ARG A 27 3.13 13.72 0.19
CA ARG A 27 4.45 13.87 0.83
C ARG A 27 5.52 13.07 0.10
N ILE A 28 5.21 11.82 -0.29
CA ILE A 28 6.11 10.94 -1.05
C ILE A 28 6.42 11.56 -2.42
N GLU A 29 5.42 12.12 -3.10
CA GLU A 29 5.60 12.86 -4.35
C GLU A 29 6.58 14.05 -4.18
N GLY A 30 6.49 14.76 -3.05
CA GLY A 30 7.45 15.80 -2.67
C GLY A 30 8.87 15.27 -2.48
N GLN A 31 9.03 14.08 -1.90
CA GLN A 31 10.34 13.41 -1.76
C GLN A 31 10.91 13.02 -3.13
N ALA A 32 10.09 12.49 -4.04
CA ALA A 32 10.51 12.16 -5.41
C ALA A 32 11.02 13.40 -6.16
N ARG A 33 10.29 14.53 -6.07
CA ARG A 33 10.77 15.82 -6.61
C ARG A 33 12.06 16.29 -5.94
N GLY A 34 12.21 16.03 -4.64
CA GLY A 34 13.44 16.32 -3.90
C GLY A 34 14.64 15.55 -4.45
N LEU A 35 14.47 14.24 -4.65
CA LEU A 35 15.49 13.38 -5.25
C LEU A 35 15.90 13.84 -6.65
N GLN A 36 14.93 14.21 -7.50
CA GLN A 36 15.22 14.76 -8.83
C GLN A 36 16.14 15.99 -8.74
N ARG A 37 15.84 16.95 -7.85
CA ARG A 37 16.71 18.12 -7.63
C ARG A 37 18.08 17.74 -7.09
N MET A 38 18.16 16.76 -6.19
CA MET A 38 19.46 16.34 -5.66
C MET A 38 20.36 15.73 -6.74
N VAL A 39 19.78 15.01 -7.71
CA VAL A 39 20.53 14.50 -8.86
C VAL A 39 20.94 15.63 -9.80
N ASP A 40 20.03 16.55 -10.09
CA ASP A 40 20.29 17.73 -10.95
C ASP A 40 21.38 18.64 -10.37
N GLU A 41 21.40 18.80 -9.05
CA GLU A 41 22.41 19.57 -8.32
C GLU A 41 23.68 18.76 -7.99
N GLU A 42 23.84 17.56 -8.56
CA GLU A 42 25.00 16.67 -8.37
C GLU A 42 25.37 16.44 -6.88
N LYS A 43 24.36 16.27 -6.02
CA LYS A 43 24.58 16.03 -4.58
C LYS A 43 25.33 14.74 -4.32
N TYR A 44 25.94 14.68 -3.15
CA TYR A 44 26.70 13.51 -2.71
C TYR A 44 25.83 12.25 -2.70
N CYS A 45 26.35 11.17 -3.27
CA CYS A 45 25.62 9.93 -3.49
C CYS A 45 25.00 9.36 -2.20
N ILE A 46 25.68 9.49 -1.07
CA ILE A 46 25.17 8.99 0.23
C ILE A 46 23.93 9.77 0.69
N ASP A 47 23.85 11.07 0.41
CA ASP A 47 22.68 11.89 0.76
C ASP A 47 21.48 11.51 -0.09
N ILE A 48 21.71 11.25 -1.39
CA ILE A 48 20.68 10.75 -2.32
C ILE A 48 20.18 9.39 -1.84
N LEU A 49 21.07 8.44 -1.53
CA LEU A 49 20.70 7.11 -1.03
C LEU A 49 19.95 7.17 0.31
N THR A 50 20.29 8.12 1.17
CA THR A 50 19.56 8.38 2.42
C THR A 50 18.13 8.83 2.14
N GLN A 51 17.93 9.74 1.18
CA GLN A 51 16.58 10.17 0.78
C GLN A 51 15.78 9.08 0.06
N VAL A 52 16.41 8.26 -0.78
CA VAL A 52 15.78 7.08 -1.38
C VAL A 52 15.25 6.17 -0.27
N SER A 53 16.10 5.85 0.72
CA SER A 53 15.71 5.01 1.85
C SER A 53 14.56 5.60 2.67
N ALA A 54 14.52 6.92 2.85
CA ALA A 54 13.42 7.61 3.52
C ALA A 54 12.10 7.53 2.71
N MET A 55 12.17 7.65 1.39
CA MET A 55 11.01 7.52 0.50
C MET A 55 10.47 6.09 0.49
N THR A 56 11.34 5.08 0.42
CA THR A 56 10.95 3.67 0.50
C THR A 56 10.23 3.35 1.81
N LYS A 57 10.75 3.84 2.94
CA LYS A 57 10.07 3.67 4.25
C LYS A 57 8.69 4.32 4.28
N ALA A 58 8.53 5.49 3.66
CA ALA A 58 7.23 6.15 3.57
C ALA A 58 6.23 5.36 2.72
N LEU A 59 6.69 4.78 1.60
CA LEU A 59 5.89 3.86 0.78
C LEU A 59 5.47 2.62 1.57
N HIS A 60 6.41 1.99 2.30
CA HIS A 60 6.10 0.83 3.13
C HIS A 60 5.02 1.14 4.19
N ALA A 61 5.08 2.32 4.81
CA ALA A 61 4.06 2.74 5.77
C ALA A 61 2.67 2.91 5.14
N VAL A 62 2.59 3.37 3.88
CA VAL A 62 1.32 3.43 3.14
C VAL A 62 0.82 2.02 2.82
N SER A 63 1.68 1.14 2.32
CA SER A 63 1.33 -0.25 2.03
C SER A 63 0.80 -0.98 3.26
N LEU A 64 1.46 -0.80 4.42
CA LEU A 64 1.04 -1.42 5.68
C LEU A 64 -0.31 -0.88 6.18
N GLY A 65 -0.55 0.43 6.08
CA GLY A 65 -1.84 0.99 6.46
C GLY A 65 -2.99 0.46 5.59
N LEU A 66 -2.81 0.46 4.26
CA LEU A 66 -3.81 -0.06 3.34
C LEU A 66 -4.11 -1.54 3.60
N LEU A 67 -3.09 -2.27 4.01
CA LEU A 67 -3.24 -3.63 4.44
C LEU A 67 -4.10 -3.74 5.71
N GLU A 68 -3.74 -3.05 6.80
CA GLU A 68 -4.47 -3.16 8.06
C GLU A 68 -5.97 -2.89 7.85
N GLU A 69 -6.30 -1.89 7.03
CA GLU A 69 -7.67 -1.57 6.63
C GLU A 69 -8.33 -2.74 5.86
N HIS A 70 -7.62 -3.32 4.88
CA HIS A 70 -8.11 -4.47 4.12
C HIS A 70 -8.35 -5.70 5.03
N MET A 71 -7.43 -5.98 5.95
CA MET A 71 -7.59 -7.07 6.91
C MET A 71 -8.79 -6.82 7.83
N ASN A 72 -8.95 -5.61 8.37
CA ASN A 72 -10.09 -5.29 9.23
C ASN A 72 -11.41 -5.50 8.49
N HIS A 73 -11.50 -5.09 7.22
CA HIS A 73 -12.72 -5.26 6.44
C HIS A 73 -12.96 -6.72 6.02
N CYS A 74 -11.92 -7.44 5.59
CA CYS A 74 -12.04 -8.83 5.18
C CYS A 74 -12.26 -9.78 6.35
N VAL A 75 -11.58 -9.58 7.49
CA VAL A 75 -11.74 -10.38 8.72
C VAL A 75 -13.10 -10.15 9.36
N VAL A 76 -13.59 -8.91 9.41
CA VAL A 76 -14.94 -8.62 9.93
C VAL A 76 -16.03 -9.24 9.06
N ARG A 77 -15.87 -9.20 7.73
CA ARG A 77 -16.80 -9.88 6.81
C ARG A 77 -16.69 -11.41 6.90
N ALA A 78 -15.48 -11.94 6.98
CA ALA A 78 -15.20 -13.37 7.18
C ALA A 78 -15.77 -13.91 8.50
N ALA A 79 -15.71 -13.14 9.58
CA ALA A 79 -16.31 -13.51 10.87
C ALA A 79 -17.85 -13.55 10.81
N GLN A 80 -18.47 -12.85 9.86
CA GLN A 80 -19.91 -12.93 9.57
C GLN A 80 -20.25 -14.08 8.62
N GLU A 81 -19.32 -14.47 7.74
CA GLU A 81 -19.39 -15.58 6.78
C GLU A 81 -18.61 -16.81 7.30
N GLY A 82 -19.14 -17.57 8.27
CA GLY A 82 -18.71 -18.93 8.70
C GLY A 82 -17.22 -19.35 8.67
N ASP A 83 -16.69 -19.87 9.78
CA ASP A 83 -15.27 -20.19 10.09
C ASP A 83 -14.32 -20.67 8.96
N ALA A 84 -14.76 -21.50 8.01
CA ALA A 84 -13.86 -22.10 7.00
C ALA A 84 -13.61 -21.19 5.78
N GLU A 85 -14.64 -20.52 5.29
CA GLU A 85 -14.57 -19.71 4.06
C GLU A 85 -13.94 -18.34 4.35
N GLY A 86 -14.28 -17.77 5.51
CA GLY A 86 -13.66 -16.56 6.02
C GLY A 86 -12.15 -16.68 6.25
N LYS A 87 -11.69 -17.81 6.80
CA LYS A 87 -10.27 -18.05 7.08
C LYS A 87 -9.42 -18.17 5.82
N ALA A 88 -9.94 -18.82 4.77
CA ALA A 88 -9.24 -18.95 3.48
C ALA A 88 -9.02 -17.58 2.81
N LYS A 89 -10.01 -16.69 2.84
CA LYS A 89 -9.90 -15.33 2.29
C LYS A 89 -8.88 -14.48 3.06
N VAL A 90 -8.79 -14.65 4.37
CA VAL A 90 -7.79 -13.97 5.21
C VAL A 90 -6.36 -14.48 4.90
N ASP A 91 -6.17 -15.79 4.77
CA ASP A 91 -4.87 -16.39 4.45
C ASP A 91 -4.36 -15.98 3.05
N GLU A 92 -5.25 -15.86 2.07
CA GLU A 92 -4.93 -15.39 0.72
C GLU A 92 -4.47 -13.92 0.73
N ALA A 93 -5.19 -13.06 1.45
CA ALA A 93 -4.79 -11.67 1.65
C ALA A 93 -3.39 -11.60 2.26
N VAL A 94 -3.15 -12.32 3.38
CA VAL A 94 -1.85 -12.42 4.08
C VAL A 94 -0.71 -12.84 3.14
N GLN A 95 -0.94 -13.80 2.24
CA GLN A 95 0.09 -14.24 1.29
C GLN A 95 0.41 -13.21 0.20
N ALA A 96 -0.60 -12.49 -0.32
CA ALA A 96 -0.37 -11.46 -1.33
C ALA A 96 0.55 -10.34 -0.79
N ILE A 97 0.37 -10.00 0.49
CA ILE A 97 1.20 -9.01 1.19
C ILE A 97 2.60 -9.52 1.45
N ALA A 98 2.73 -10.77 1.89
CA ALA A 98 4.04 -11.36 2.17
C ALA A 98 4.95 -11.32 0.93
N ARG A 99 4.38 -11.30 -0.28
CA ARG A 99 5.12 -11.10 -1.54
C ARG A 99 5.52 -9.63 -1.74
N LEU A 100 4.63 -8.69 -1.41
CA LEU A 100 4.81 -7.24 -1.53
C LEU A 100 5.83 -6.65 -0.55
N VAL A 101 5.97 -7.21 0.66
CA VAL A 101 6.91 -6.73 1.69
C VAL A 101 8.30 -7.37 1.54
N LYS A 102 8.40 -8.49 0.84
CA LYS A 102 9.64 -9.27 0.70
C LYS A 102 10.40 -8.95 -0.60
N SER A 103 9.86 -8.05 -1.43
CA SER A 103 10.50 -7.48 -2.63
C SER A 103 11.07 -6.09 -2.33
#